data_AF-A0A2U1Y5M3-F1
#
_entry.id   AF-A0A2U1Y5M3-F1
#
_cell.length_a   1.000
_cell.length_b   1.000
_cell.length_c   1.000
_cell.angle_alpha   90.00
_cell.angle_beta   90.00
_cell.angle_gamma   90.00
#
_symmetry.space_group_name_H-M   'P 1'
#
loop_
_entity.id
_entity.type
_entity.pdbx_description
1 polymer ?
#
loop_
_entity_poly.entity_id
_entity_poly.type
_entity_poly.pdbx_seq_one_letter_code
_entity_poly.pdbx_strand_id
1 'polypeptide(L)'
;MANMGPSFRLSPASAALALVTAVLMTGTVGTARAEPSFDCKAAATPVEKAICADPKLADADREIADAYKTLQDLSGTADRERLRTEQRAWLAQRNQCAAAPSPGTCLGPVLDARRTALSESVPKAVAALTSIIDGIAADPAGAAKRLAEIRGGLGKGWNAYLLRFSPSPDRTRAEALLREAIAGIDDSYARETASGVDLATDDGFLTALRVVSDDVEMAWPCSVMEKRGAAAWKAMEPLYGSSRDNFGAYPSCPDDNALLASPDWKAVDDLFAPMLEAASNRTGTIRFAAYRQMGIDRMKSAVDPRLFVADAPELATLVKDTAGWSNPRWIAPGWGDRLRKAVDAAVTAWTPQIAARYGMAKPEARRAAEAVAAQGLSGSVGLITDNLELQKDTRLPDWLRGNWSWSGGGSEDTPFTGPAGKARIDETSICVGSECGGYDVAGQGEDAPFDPKEVPKDVKPAPNAARQAVSLAPVSAGGSLTIVPLAGGNLLVTGTAKPVVLKREGK
;
A
#
# COMPACT_ATOMS: atom_id res chain seq x y z
N MET A 1 -29.35 32.34 -44.89
CA MET A 1 -29.50 33.16 -43.66
C MET A 1 -28.11 33.21 -43.04
N ALA A 2 -27.34 34.27 -43.31
CA ALA A 2 -26.97 35.34 -42.35
C ALA A 2 -26.23 34.76 -41.12
N ASN A 3 -25.03 35.21 -40.68
CA ASN A 3 -24.42 36.52 -40.81
C ASN A 3 -22.91 36.48 -40.43
N MET A 4 -22.12 37.35 -41.07
CA MET A 4 -20.89 38.09 -40.65
C MET A 4 -20.41 37.90 -39.19
N GLY A 5 -19.16 37.54 -38.87
CA GLY A 5 -17.87 38.29 -39.00
C GLY A 5 -17.17 38.31 -37.61
N PRO A 6 -15.99 38.92 -37.35
CA PRO A 6 -14.85 39.28 -38.20
C PRO A 6 -13.47 38.76 -37.66
N SER A 7 -12.44 38.93 -38.47
CA SER A 7 -11.00 38.74 -38.18
C SER A 7 -10.44 39.83 -37.25
N PHE A 8 -9.49 39.49 -36.36
CA PHE A 8 -8.53 40.47 -35.85
C PHE A 8 -7.09 39.94 -35.80
N ARG A 9 -6.19 40.86 -36.16
CA ARG A 9 -4.80 40.73 -36.61
C ARG A 9 -3.81 40.44 -35.47
N LEU A 10 -2.72 39.76 -35.83
CA LEU A 10 -1.45 39.68 -35.10
C LEU A 10 -0.64 40.99 -35.25
N SER A 11 0.03 41.41 -34.16
CA SER A 11 1.23 42.27 -34.16
C SER A 11 1.86 42.36 -32.75
N PRO A 12 3.11 42.82 -32.59
CA PRO A 12 4.20 41.96 -32.10
C PRO A 12 4.90 42.43 -30.80
N ALA A 13 5.76 41.53 -30.28
CA ALA A 13 6.97 41.75 -29.49
C ALA A 13 6.94 42.68 -28.26
N SER A 14 7.30 42.12 -27.10
CA SER A 14 8.24 42.76 -26.16
C SER A 14 8.82 41.72 -25.20
N ALA A 15 10.15 41.61 -25.24
CA ALA A 15 10.96 40.87 -24.29
C ALA A 15 10.98 41.59 -22.93
N ALA A 16 10.85 40.83 -21.84
CA ALA A 16 11.17 41.32 -20.50
C ALA A 16 11.93 40.23 -19.72
N LEU A 17 13.09 40.66 -19.24
CA LEU A 17 14.13 39.96 -18.50
C LEU A 17 13.60 39.48 -17.13
N ALA A 18 13.64 38.18 -16.83
CA ALA A 18 13.31 37.64 -15.52
C ALA A 18 14.60 37.23 -14.78
N LEU A 19 14.91 37.97 -13.72
CA LEU A 19 15.98 37.72 -12.76
C LEU A 19 15.61 36.50 -11.90
N VAL A 20 16.40 35.42 -11.94
CA VAL A 20 16.19 34.23 -11.10
C VAL A 20 16.97 34.38 -9.80
N THR A 21 16.26 34.66 -8.72
CA THR A 21 16.80 34.65 -7.35
C THR A 21 16.72 33.22 -6.81
N ALA A 22 17.87 32.55 -6.67
CA ALA A 22 17.95 31.23 -6.05
C ALA A 22 17.81 31.34 -4.52
N VAL A 23 16.68 30.88 -3.98
CA VAL A 23 16.46 30.70 -2.54
C VAL A 23 16.99 29.31 -2.16
N LEU A 24 18.11 29.27 -1.41
CA LEU A 24 18.58 28.07 -0.73
C LEU A 24 17.59 27.73 0.39
N MET A 25 16.78 26.68 0.18
CA MET A 25 16.01 26.02 1.23
C MET A 25 16.94 25.13 2.06
N THR A 26 17.45 25.65 3.17
CA THR A 26 18.04 24.82 4.23
C THR A 26 16.91 24.09 4.95
N GLY A 27 16.66 22.84 4.56
CA GLY A 27 15.75 21.95 5.26
C GLY A 27 16.32 21.56 6.62
N THR A 28 15.80 22.15 7.70
CA THR A 28 15.95 21.60 9.04
C THR A 28 15.08 20.34 9.12
N VAL A 29 15.72 19.17 9.18
CA VAL A 29 15.06 17.93 9.59
C VAL A 29 14.68 18.10 11.07
N GLY A 30 13.48 18.62 11.31
CA GLY A 30 12.91 18.67 12.64
C GLY A 30 12.57 17.25 13.07
N THR A 31 13.31 16.68 14.01
CA THR A 31 12.82 15.53 14.77
C THR A 31 11.55 15.99 15.47
N ALA A 32 10.37 15.58 14.98
CA ALA A 32 9.12 15.83 15.68
C ALA A 32 9.27 15.25 17.09
N ARG A 33 9.37 16.13 18.08
CA ARG A 33 9.45 15.73 19.48
C ARG A 33 8.09 15.13 19.82
N ALA A 34 8.06 13.93 20.39
CA ALA A 34 6.85 13.33 20.94
C ALA A 34 6.14 14.34 21.85
N GLU A 35 4.93 14.75 21.47
CA GLU A 35 4.10 15.65 22.28
C GLU A 35 3.08 14.81 23.08
N PRO A 36 2.94 15.04 24.39
CA PRO A 36 1.91 14.38 25.20
C PRO A 36 0.50 14.86 24.80
N SER A 37 -0.53 14.33 25.45
CA SER A 37 -1.93 14.70 25.19
C SER A 37 -2.31 16.14 25.57
N PHE A 38 -1.35 16.97 25.98
CA PHE A 38 -1.51 18.35 26.43
C PHE A 38 -0.34 19.23 25.96
N ASP A 39 -0.55 20.55 25.90
CA ASP A 39 0.50 21.49 25.52
C ASP A 39 1.58 21.59 26.61
N CYS A 40 2.79 21.13 26.30
CA CYS A 40 3.93 21.21 27.20
C CYS A 40 4.31 22.64 27.63
N LYS A 41 3.93 23.67 26.86
CA LYS A 41 4.13 25.07 27.27
C LYS A 41 3.20 25.47 28.41
N ALA A 42 2.08 24.78 28.57
CA ALA A 42 1.12 24.98 29.66
C ALA A 42 1.40 24.08 30.87
N ALA A 43 2.43 23.23 30.83
CA ALA A 43 2.77 22.31 31.92
C ALA A 43 3.10 23.06 33.23
N ALA A 44 2.27 22.86 34.25
CA ALA A 44 2.38 23.54 35.53
C ALA A 44 2.89 22.61 36.64
N THR A 45 2.48 21.34 36.62
CA THR A 45 2.76 20.38 37.71
C THR A 45 4.11 19.67 37.52
N PRO A 46 4.73 19.14 38.60
CA PRO A 46 5.94 18.31 38.48
C PRO A 46 5.75 17.09 37.57
N VAL A 47 4.56 16.50 37.56
CA VAL A 47 4.21 15.36 36.71
C VAL A 47 4.16 15.78 35.23
N GLU A 48 3.44 16.85 34.90
CA GLU A 48 3.37 17.35 33.52
C GLU A 48 4.76 17.72 32.98
N LYS A 49 5.57 18.39 33.79
CA LYS A 49 6.95 18.75 33.41
C LYS A 49 7.82 17.51 33.17
N ALA A 50 7.66 16.47 33.99
CA ALA A 50 8.37 15.21 33.80
C ALA A 50 7.94 14.47 32.52
N ILE A 51 6.64 14.45 32.22
CA ILE A 51 6.11 13.89 30.96
C ILE A 51 6.68 14.65 29.76
N CYS A 52 6.68 15.98 29.79
CA CYS A 52 7.23 16.81 28.71
C CYS A 52 8.76 16.71 28.53
N ALA A 53 9.47 16.36 29.60
CA ALA A 53 10.93 16.21 29.57
C ALA A 53 11.37 14.88 28.92
N ASP A 54 10.54 13.84 28.97
CA ASP A 54 10.86 12.49 28.48
C ASP A 54 9.94 12.08 27.31
N PRO A 55 10.48 11.95 26.08
CA PRO A 55 9.71 11.52 24.91
C PRO A 55 8.91 10.22 25.12
N LYS A 56 9.44 9.25 25.87
CA LYS A 56 8.74 7.97 26.10
C LYS A 56 7.52 8.15 27.00
N LEU A 57 7.61 9.02 28.00
CA LEU A 57 6.46 9.35 28.86
C LEU A 57 5.42 10.16 28.10
N ALA A 58 5.87 11.07 27.21
CA ALA A 58 4.97 11.83 26.34
C ALA A 58 4.19 10.92 25.38
N ASP A 59 4.88 9.95 24.75
CA ASP A 59 4.24 8.96 23.90
C ASP A 59 3.21 8.12 24.67
N ALA A 60 3.58 7.60 25.84
CA ALA A 60 2.65 6.81 26.65
C ALA A 60 1.43 7.62 27.12
N ASP A 61 1.60 8.89 27.49
CA ASP A 61 0.49 9.78 27.85
C ASP A 61 -0.48 10.00 26.67
N ARG A 62 0.05 10.21 25.47
CA ARG A 62 -0.75 10.33 24.24
C ARG A 62 -1.51 9.04 23.93
N GLU A 63 -0.84 7.89 23.94
CA GLU A 63 -1.46 6.58 23.70
C GLU A 63 -2.59 6.27 24.71
N ILE A 64 -2.42 6.66 25.98
CA ILE A 64 -3.47 6.52 27.01
C ILE A 64 -4.67 7.42 26.69
N ALA A 65 -4.43 8.67 26.29
CA ALA A 65 -5.49 9.61 25.97
C ALA A 65 -6.31 9.14 24.76
N ASP A 66 -5.64 8.68 23.71
CA ASP A 66 -6.27 8.16 22.50
C ASP A 66 -7.10 6.91 22.81
N ALA A 67 -6.52 5.91 23.49
CA ALA A 67 -7.23 4.69 23.86
C ALA A 67 -8.43 4.97 24.79
N TYR A 68 -8.29 5.92 25.73
CA TYR A 68 -9.39 6.35 26.60
C TYR A 68 -10.51 7.02 25.80
N LYS A 69 -10.19 7.89 24.83
CA LYS A 69 -11.19 8.52 23.94
C LYS A 69 -11.92 7.45 23.13
N THR A 70 -11.20 6.55 22.47
CA THR A 70 -11.78 5.45 21.70
C THR A 70 -12.73 4.60 22.55
N LEU A 71 -12.31 4.21 23.75
CA LEU A 71 -13.16 3.43 24.66
C LEU A 71 -14.41 4.19 25.09
N GLN A 72 -14.31 5.49 25.35
CA GLN A 72 -15.49 6.31 25.64
C GLN A 72 -16.47 6.25 24.48
N ASP A 73 -16.00 6.40 23.26
CA ASP A 73 -16.84 6.48 22.06
C ASP A 73 -17.47 5.14 21.68
N LEU A 74 -16.81 4.03 22.01
CA LEU A 74 -17.33 2.67 21.84
C LEU A 74 -18.25 2.22 22.98
N SER A 75 -18.33 2.96 24.09
CA SER A 75 -19.05 2.53 25.30
C SER A 75 -20.49 3.07 25.39
N GLY A 76 -21.37 2.25 25.97
CA GLY A 76 -22.69 2.68 26.42
C GLY A 76 -22.63 3.64 27.62
N THR A 77 -23.76 4.27 27.96
CA THR A 77 -23.79 5.33 28.99
C THR A 77 -23.23 4.89 30.35
N ALA A 78 -23.59 3.70 30.83
CA ALA A 78 -23.12 3.19 32.12
C ALA A 78 -21.61 2.89 32.11
N ASP A 79 -21.12 2.25 31.05
CA ASP A 79 -19.70 1.91 30.89
C ASP A 79 -18.83 3.17 30.77
N ARG A 80 -19.33 4.22 30.09
CA ARG A 80 -18.66 5.53 30.01
C ARG A 80 -18.47 6.16 31.39
N GLU A 81 -19.49 6.13 32.24
CA GLU A 81 -19.38 6.68 33.60
C GLU A 81 -18.43 5.87 34.49
N ARG A 82 -18.42 4.54 34.33
CA ARG A 82 -17.44 3.69 34.99
C ARG A 82 -16.02 4.06 34.53
N LEU A 83 -15.77 4.12 33.22
CA LEU A 83 -14.46 4.43 32.65
C LEU A 83 -13.96 5.82 33.06
N ARG A 84 -14.85 6.83 33.15
CA ARG A 84 -14.53 8.17 33.69
C ARG A 84 -14.05 8.10 35.14
N THR A 85 -14.73 7.30 35.94
CA THR A 85 -14.42 7.14 37.36
C THR A 85 -13.08 6.44 37.54
N GLU A 86 -12.82 5.37 36.80
CA GLU A 86 -11.54 4.67 36.77
C GLU A 86 -10.40 5.58 36.30
N GLN A 87 -10.61 6.36 35.23
CA GLN A 87 -9.59 7.28 34.72
C GLN A 87 -9.26 8.39 35.73
N ARG A 88 -10.24 8.94 36.45
CA ARG A 88 -10.01 9.92 37.52
C ARG A 88 -9.22 9.33 38.69
N ALA A 89 -9.56 8.11 39.10
CA ALA A 89 -8.83 7.41 40.15
C ALA A 89 -7.37 7.15 39.73
N TRP A 90 -7.15 6.72 38.49
CA TRP A 90 -5.81 6.55 37.93
C TRP A 90 -5.03 7.87 37.85
N LEU A 91 -5.66 8.97 37.42
CA LEU A 91 -4.99 10.29 37.41
C LEU A 91 -4.56 10.72 38.81
N ALA A 92 -5.37 10.44 39.84
CA ALA A 92 -5.00 10.70 41.22
C ALA A 92 -3.78 9.86 41.66
N GLN A 93 -3.73 8.58 41.27
CA GLN A 93 -2.57 7.71 41.51
C GLN A 93 -1.33 8.22 40.78
N ARG A 94 -1.42 8.54 39.48
CA ARG A 94 -0.34 9.11 38.66
C ARG A 94 0.23 10.38 39.30
N ASN A 95 -0.63 11.25 39.80
CA ASN A 95 -0.22 12.52 40.38
C ASN A 95 0.53 12.38 41.71
N GLN A 96 0.46 11.22 42.40
CA GLN A 96 1.28 10.95 43.59
C GLN A 96 2.78 10.91 43.27
N CYS A 97 3.17 10.63 42.02
CA CYS A 97 4.56 10.70 41.57
C CYS A 97 5.19 12.10 41.70
N ALA A 98 4.39 13.15 41.86
CA ALA A 98 4.90 14.50 42.15
C ALA A 98 5.71 14.57 43.46
N ALA A 99 5.46 13.67 44.41
CA ALA A 99 6.17 13.60 45.69
C ALA A 99 7.42 12.71 45.65
N ALA A 100 7.68 12.01 44.53
CA ALA A 100 8.84 11.14 44.40
C ALA A 100 10.13 11.97 44.17
N PRO A 101 11.31 11.49 44.64
CA PRO A 101 12.59 12.16 44.37
C PRO A 101 12.89 12.33 42.88
N SER A 102 12.39 11.40 42.04
CA SER A 102 12.42 11.47 40.59
C SER A 102 11.03 11.15 40.04
N PRO A 103 10.21 12.17 39.71
CA PRO A 103 8.87 11.94 39.16
C PRO A 103 8.88 11.09 37.89
N GLY A 104 9.86 11.29 37.00
CA GLY A 104 9.98 10.50 35.75
C GLY A 104 10.15 9.00 36.01
N THR A 105 11.01 8.61 36.96
CA THR A 105 11.21 7.20 37.34
C THR A 105 9.96 6.58 37.96
N CYS A 106 9.17 7.36 38.70
CA CYS A 106 7.88 6.91 39.23
C CYS A 106 6.80 6.77 38.15
N LEU A 107 6.78 7.69 37.18
CA LEU A 107 5.74 7.76 36.15
C LEU A 107 5.78 6.60 35.17
N GLY A 108 6.98 6.14 34.75
CA GLY A 108 7.13 5.09 33.73
C GLY A 108 6.21 3.88 33.97
N PRO A 109 6.34 3.15 35.10
CA PRO A 109 5.48 2.00 35.38
C PRO A 109 3.99 2.33 35.49
N VAL A 110 3.63 3.53 35.96
CA VAL A 110 2.22 3.95 36.14
C VAL A 110 1.55 4.26 34.80
N LEU A 111 2.27 4.90 33.88
CA LEU A 111 1.80 5.14 32.52
C LEU A 111 1.73 3.81 31.75
N ASP A 112 2.79 3.00 31.79
CA ASP A 112 2.85 1.72 31.09
C ASP A 112 1.70 0.78 31.49
N ALA A 113 1.41 0.65 32.78
CA ALA A 113 0.32 -0.19 33.27
C ALA A 113 -1.05 0.27 32.75
N ARG A 114 -1.30 1.59 32.70
CA ARG A 114 -2.57 2.11 32.20
C ARG A 114 -2.67 2.00 30.69
N ARG A 115 -1.59 2.30 29.96
CA ARG A 115 -1.51 2.11 28.53
C ARG A 115 -1.90 0.69 28.16
N THR A 116 -1.25 -0.31 28.76
CA THR A 116 -1.53 -1.73 28.50
C THR A 116 -2.99 -2.08 28.82
N ALA A 117 -3.51 -1.64 29.97
CA ALA A 117 -4.89 -1.93 30.35
C ALA A 117 -5.92 -1.36 29.35
N LEU A 118 -5.70 -0.15 28.85
CA LEU A 118 -6.59 0.48 27.87
C LEU A 118 -6.41 -0.11 26.47
N SER A 119 -5.17 -0.36 26.03
CA SER A 119 -4.87 -0.94 24.73
C SER A 119 -5.45 -2.36 24.59
N GLU A 120 -5.46 -3.15 25.67
CA GLU A 120 -6.13 -4.46 25.68
C GLU A 120 -7.66 -4.37 25.71
N SER A 121 -8.21 -3.24 26.15
CA SER A 121 -9.66 -3.04 26.24
C SER A 121 -10.26 -2.58 24.91
N VAL A 122 -9.53 -1.84 24.09
CA VAL A 122 -10.01 -1.33 22.79
C VAL A 122 -10.47 -2.48 21.87
N PRO A 123 -9.67 -3.53 21.57
CA PRO A 123 -10.11 -4.63 20.73
C PRO A 123 -11.32 -5.39 21.31
N LYS A 124 -11.47 -5.46 22.63
CA LYS A 124 -12.63 -6.11 23.28
C LYS A 124 -13.90 -5.31 23.05
N ALA A 125 -13.82 -3.98 23.13
CA ALA A 125 -14.95 -3.09 22.84
C ALA A 125 -15.34 -3.14 21.37
N VAL A 126 -14.36 -3.15 20.46
CA VAL A 126 -14.59 -3.35 19.02
C VAL A 126 -15.25 -4.70 18.76
N ALA A 127 -14.74 -5.79 19.32
CA ALA A 127 -15.32 -7.13 19.16
C ALA A 127 -16.77 -7.24 19.69
N ALA A 128 -17.08 -6.59 20.82
CA ALA A 128 -18.44 -6.53 21.35
C ALA A 128 -19.38 -5.82 20.37
N LEU A 129 -18.92 -4.75 19.73
CA LEU A 129 -19.68 -4.07 18.69
C LEU A 129 -19.85 -4.94 17.44
N THR A 130 -18.78 -5.57 16.96
CA THR A 130 -18.81 -6.49 15.82
C THR A 130 -19.83 -7.61 16.05
N SER A 131 -19.92 -8.14 17.28
CA SER A 131 -20.94 -9.13 17.65
C SER A 131 -22.37 -8.59 17.55
N ILE A 132 -22.61 -7.32 17.92
CA ILE A 132 -23.92 -6.68 17.73
C ILE A 132 -24.25 -6.56 16.24
N ILE A 133 -23.28 -6.16 15.42
CA ILE A 133 -23.43 -5.97 13.97
C ILE A 133 -23.71 -7.30 13.27
N ASP A 134 -22.98 -8.35 13.61
CA ASP A 134 -23.19 -9.68 13.06
C ASP A 134 -24.59 -10.22 13.39
N GLY A 135 -25.10 -9.91 14.58
CA GLY A 135 -26.45 -10.24 15.01
C GLY A 135 -27.57 -9.44 14.33
N ILE A 136 -27.28 -8.41 13.53
CA ILE A 136 -28.31 -7.56 12.89
C ILE A 136 -29.26 -8.39 12.04
N ALA A 137 -28.77 -9.38 11.30
CA ALA A 137 -29.61 -10.20 10.42
C ALA A 137 -30.66 -11.00 11.19
N ALA A 138 -30.34 -11.42 12.42
CA ALA A 138 -31.22 -12.23 13.27
C ALA A 138 -32.16 -11.37 14.15
N ASP A 139 -31.67 -10.26 14.68
CA ASP A 139 -32.41 -9.36 15.57
C ASP A 139 -32.09 -7.88 15.28
N PRO A 140 -32.66 -7.30 14.20
CA PRO A 140 -32.42 -5.92 13.84
C PRO A 140 -32.85 -4.93 14.92
N ALA A 141 -33.95 -5.20 15.62
CA ALA A 141 -34.51 -4.31 16.63
C ALA A 141 -33.67 -4.27 17.91
N GLY A 142 -33.23 -5.43 18.40
CA GLY A 142 -32.33 -5.48 19.55
C GLY A 142 -30.93 -4.95 19.20
N ALA A 143 -30.43 -5.20 17.98
CA ALA A 143 -29.19 -4.58 17.52
C ALA A 143 -29.30 -3.05 17.50
N ALA A 144 -30.40 -2.49 16.97
CA ALA A 144 -30.66 -1.05 16.99
C ALA A 144 -30.64 -0.48 18.41
N LYS A 145 -31.31 -1.17 19.36
CA LYS A 145 -31.33 -0.74 20.76
C LYS A 145 -29.93 -0.70 21.37
N ARG A 146 -29.12 -1.73 21.16
CA ARG A 146 -27.74 -1.81 21.68
C ARG A 146 -26.82 -0.77 21.02
N LEU A 147 -26.90 -0.61 19.71
CA LEU A 147 -26.13 0.39 18.98
C LEU A 147 -26.52 1.82 19.38
N ALA A 148 -27.79 2.09 19.67
CA ALA A 148 -28.23 3.41 20.12
C ALA A 148 -27.62 3.86 21.47
N GLU A 149 -27.12 2.92 22.27
CA GLU A 149 -26.40 3.25 23.50
C GLU A 149 -24.98 3.76 23.23
N ILE A 150 -24.41 3.42 22.06
CA ILE A 150 -23.04 3.76 21.64
C ILE A 150 -23.09 5.05 20.82
N ARG A 151 -22.64 6.14 21.44
CA ARG A 151 -22.81 7.50 20.89
C ARG A 151 -21.65 7.99 20.03
N GLY A 152 -20.52 7.28 20.03
CA GLY A 152 -19.36 7.59 19.20
C GLY A 152 -19.65 7.43 17.70
N GLY A 153 -18.69 7.85 16.87
CA GLY A 153 -18.82 7.82 15.41
C GLY A 153 -19.24 6.44 14.89
N LEU A 154 -18.64 5.36 15.42
CA LEU A 154 -18.95 4.01 15.00
C LEU A 154 -20.38 3.57 15.33
N GLY A 155 -20.86 3.87 16.55
CA GLY A 155 -22.25 3.58 16.93
C GLY A 155 -23.25 4.39 16.11
N LYS A 156 -22.96 5.66 15.80
CA LYS A 156 -23.77 6.47 14.87
C LYS A 156 -23.79 5.86 13.46
N GLY A 157 -22.63 5.48 12.94
CA GLY A 157 -22.51 4.88 11.60
C GLY A 157 -23.32 3.59 11.45
N TRP A 158 -23.23 2.67 12.41
CA TRP A 158 -23.98 1.40 12.35
C TRP A 158 -25.47 1.56 12.68
N ASN A 159 -25.86 2.55 13.48
CA ASN A 159 -27.27 2.94 13.58
C ASN A 159 -27.78 3.52 12.25
N ALA A 160 -26.97 4.31 11.53
CA ALA A 160 -27.31 4.79 10.21
C ALA A 160 -27.50 3.63 9.22
N TYR A 161 -26.63 2.62 9.27
CA TYR A 161 -26.79 1.38 8.50
C TYR A 161 -28.16 0.73 8.74
N LEU A 162 -28.58 0.57 10.00
CA LEU A 162 -29.89 0.01 10.35
C LEU A 162 -31.04 0.89 9.83
N LEU A 163 -30.95 2.20 9.98
CA LEU A 163 -31.96 3.13 9.46
C LEU A 163 -32.09 3.05 7.93
N ARG A 164 -30.98 2.81 7.22
CA ARG A 164 -30.98 2.70 5.75
C ARG A 164 -31.50 1.36 5.25
N PHE A 165 -31.11 0.26 5.89
CA PHE A 165 -31.28 -1.09 5.35
C PHE A 165 -32.30 -1.95 6.11
N SER A 166 -32.98 -1.41 7.12
CA SER A 166 -34.11 -2.09 7.78
C SER A 166 -35.35 -2.22 6.87
N PRO A 167 -36.33 -3.07 7.23
CA PRO A 167 -37.58 -3.21 6.46
C PRO A 167 -38.40 -1.91 6.31
N SER A 168 -38.23 -0.95 7.22
CA SER A 168 -38.90 0.36 7.20
C SER A 168 -37.85 1.46 7.20
N PRO A 169 -37.20 1.73 6.05
CA PRO A 169 -36.02 2.58 6.01
C PRO A 169 -36.36 4.07 6.20
N ASP A 170 -35.52 4.76 6.96
CA ASP A 170 -35.48 6.23 7.06
C ASP A 170 -34.13 6.71 6.52
N ARG A 171 -34.07 6.87 5.19
CA ARG A 171 -32.83 7.23 4.47
C ARG A 171 -32.33 8.62 4.84
N THR A 172 -33.24 9.58 5.01
CA THR A 172 -32.89 10.95 5.39
C THR A 172 -32.21 10.98 6.75
N ARG A 173 -32.78 10.25 7.74
CA ARG A 173 -32.16 10.16 9.06
C ARG A 173 -30.86 9.37 9.04
N ALA A 174 -30.78 8.29 8.25
CA ALA A 174 -29.56 7.52 8.07
C ALA A 174 -28.41 8.40 7.54
N GLU A 175 -28.65 9.16 6.46
CA GLU A 175 -27.62 10.05 5.91
C GLU A 175 -27.19 11.14 6.89
N ALA A 176 -28.15 11.76 7.59
CA ALA A 176 -27.84 12.78 8.59
C ALA A 176 -26.95 12.21 9.71
N LEU A 177 -27.29 11.02 10.21
CA LEU A 177 -26.54 10.37 11.28
C LEU A 177 -25.15 9.91 10.82
N LEU A 178 -25.01 9.44 9.57
CA LEU A 178 -23.70 9.09 9.01
C LEU A 178 -22.83 10.33 8.80
N ARG A 179 -23.39 11.48 8.37
CA ARG A 179 -22.66 12.76 8.30
C ARG A 179 -22.14 13.19 9.68
N GLU A 180 -22.93 13.00 10.74
CA GLU A 180 -22.46 13.25 12.11
C GLU A 180 -21.30 12.32 12.52
N ALA A 181 -21.34 11.06 12.10
CA ALA A 181 -20.26 10.11 12.35
C ALA A 181 -18.97 10.52 11.61
N ILE A 182 -19.09 10.87 10.33
CA ILE A 182 -17.98 11.34 9.50
C ILE A 182 -17.33 12.58 10.11
N ALA A 183 -18.13 13.56 10.54
CA ALA A 183 -17.62 14.78 11.17
C ALA A 183 -16.78 14.52 12.45
N GLY A 184 -16.98 13.36 13.09
CA GLY A 184 -16.25 12.94 14.29
C GLY A 184 -14.93 12.21 14.03
N ILE A 185 -14.61 11.83 12.78
CA ILE A 185 -13.32 11.21 12.43
C ILE A 185 -12.20 12.22 12.71
N ASP A 186 -11.12 11.84 13.39
CA ASP A 186 -10.02 12.76 13.70
C ASP A 186 -9.10 13.01 12.50
N ASP A 187 -8.78 11.97 11.73
CA ASP A 187 -7.97 12.05 10.53
C ASP A 187 -8.68 12.88 9.44
N SER A 188 -8.10 14.02 9.07
CA SER A 188 -8.70 14.95 8.12
C SER A 188 -8.82 14.37 6.71
N TYR A 189 -7.86 13.54 6.28
CA TYR A 189 -7.91 12.92 4.96
C TYR A 189 -9.01 11.86 4.91
N ALA A 190 -9.11 11.00 5.94
CA ALA A 190 -10.20 10.04 6.04
C ALA A 190 -11.57 10.75 6.06
N ARG A 191 -11.69 11.82 6.85
CA ARG A 191 -12.90 12.64 6.92
C ARG A 191 -13.30 13.23 5.56
N GLU A 192 -12.34 13.78 4.81
CA GLU A 192 -12.57 14.33 3.48
C GLU A 192 -12.99 13.25 2.49
N THR A 193 -12.29 12.11 2.46
CA THR A 193 -12.65 10.95 1.63
C THR A 193 -14.10 10.50 1.90
N ALA A 194 -14.48 10.33 3.17
CA ALA A 194 -15.83 9.92 3.53
C ALA A 194 -16.90 11.00 3.25
N SER A 195 -16.52 12.28 3.28
CA SER A 195 -17.43 13.39 2.96
C SER A 195 -17.66 13.57 1.46
N GLY A 196 -16.71 13.09 0.62
CA GLY A 196 -16.75 13.26 -0.84
C GLY A 196 -17.64 12.26 -1.58
N VAL A 197 -18.13 11.21 -0.92
CA VAL A 197 -18.97 10.18 -1.56
C VAL A 197 -20.46 10.52 -1.52
N ASP A 198 -21.22 10.02 -2.48
CA ASP A 198 -22.67 10.20 -2.54
C ASP A 198 -23.41 9.25 -1.59
N LEU A 199 -23.76 9.75 -0.40
CA LEU A 199 -24.50 9.00 0.63
C LEU A 199 -25.93 8.60 0.21
N ALA A 200 -26.47 9.16 -0.88
CA ALA A 200 -27.76 8.73 -1.41
C ALA A 200 -27.67 7.34 -2.06
N THR A 201 -26.50 6.97 -2.58
CA THR A 201 -26.22 5.65 -3.17
C THR A 201 -25.81 4.63 -2.11
N ASP A 202 -26.08 3.34 -2.35
CA ASP A 202 -25.62 2.28 -1.45
C ASP A 202 -24.09 2.18 -1.43
N ASP A 203 -23.45 2.33 -2.59
CA ASP A 203 -21.99 2.34 -2.73
C ASP A 203 -21.35 3.45 -1.90
N GLY A 204 -21.79 4.70 -2.08
CA GLY A 204 -21.25 5.83 -1.35
C GLY A 204 -21.54 5.75 0.16
N PHE A 205 -22.75 5.33 0.53
CA PHE A 205 -23.10 5.14 1.93
C PHE A 205 -22.22 4.09 2.63
N LEU A 206 -22.05 2.91 2.01
CA LEU A 206 -21.24 1.84 2.59
C LEU A 206 -19.74 2.19 2.58
N THR A 207 -19.27 2.93 1.56
CA THR A 207 -17.89 3.44 1.52
C THR A 207 -17.62 4.39 2.68
N ALA A 208 -18.50 5.37 2.94
CA ALA A 208 -18.35 6.26 4.09
C ALA A 208 -18.44 5.53 5.43
N LEU A 209 -19.34 4.54 5.55
CA LEU A 209 -19.43 3.70 6.74
C LEU A 209 -18.15 2.89 6.97
N ARG A 210 -17.48 2.43 5.89
CA ARG A 210 -16.19 1.76 6.02
C ARG A 210 -15.17 2.71 6.61
N VAL A 211 -15.07 3.94 6.11
CA VAL A 211 -14.09 4.90 6.63
C VAL A 211 -14.33 5.20 8.11
N VAL A 212 -15.60 5.28 8.55
CA VAL A 212 -15.96 5.37 9.98
C VAL A 212 -15.52 4.14 10.78
N SER A 213 -15.52 2.95 10.16
CA SER A 213 -15.07 1.69 10.78
C SER A 213 -13.55 1.57 10.85
N ASP A 214 -12.86 2.09 9.83
CA ASP A 214 -11.39 2.08 9.72
C ASP A 214 -10.74 2.96 10.82
N ASP A 215 -11.45 3.97 11.35
CA ASP A 215 -11.00 4.83 12.46
C ASP A 215 -10.64 4.05 13.74
N VAL A 216 -11.19 2.84 13.91
CA VAL A 216 -10.86 1.92 15.01
C VAL A 216 -10.51 0.51 14.53
N GLU A 217 -10.10 0.40 13.25
CA GLU A 217 -9.71 -0.86 12.61
C GLU A 217 -10.78 -1.97 12.73
N MET A 218 -12.06 -1.61 12.71
CA MET A 218 -13.14 -2.59 12.86
C MET A 218 -13.38 -3.36 11.55
N ALA A 219 -13.12 -4.67 11.57
CA ALA A 219 -13.52 -5.57 10.50
C ALA A 219 -15.05 -5.71 10.40
N TRP A 220 -15.58 -5.61 9.19
CA TRP A 220 -17.00 -5.87 8.94
C TRP A 220 -17.30 -7.38 9.03
N PRO A 221 -18.36 -7.81 9.73
CA PRO A 221 -18.78 -9.21 9.73
C PRO A 221 -19.12 -9.72 8.33
N CYS A 222 -18.84 -10.99 8.04
CA CYS A 222 -19.17 -11.55 6.74
C CYS A 222 -20.67 -11.52 6.42
N SER A 223 -21.52 -11.62 7.45
CA SER A 223 -22.97 -11.49 7.31
C SER A 223 -23.39 -10.17 6.65
N VAL A 224 -22.67 -9.08 6.89
CA VAL A 224 -22.88 -7.78 6.20
C VAL A 224 -22.49 -7.89 4.73
N MET A 225 -21.32 -8.48 4.46
CA MET A 225 -20.79 -8.65 3.11
C MET A 225 -21.73 -9.50 2.25
N GLU A 226 -22.17 -10.65 2.76
CA GLU A 226 -23.11 -11.56 2.08
C GLU A 226 -24.47 -10.89 1.85
N LYS A 227 -24.96 -10.12 2.83
CA LYS A 227 -26.28 -9.50 2.76
C LYS A 227 -26.32 -8.30 1.83
N ARG A 228 -25.23 -7.54 1.70
CA ARG A 228 -25.15 -6.32 0.89
C ARG A 228 -24.47 -6.54 -0.47
N GLY A 229 -23.78 -7.66 -0.66
CA GLY A 229 -23.25 -8.08 -1.95
C GLY A 229 -22.30 -7.06 -2.56
N ALA A 230 -22.46 -6.80 -3.86
CA ALA A 230 -21.55 -5.96 -4.67
C ALA A 230 -21.23 -4.60 -4.02
N ALA A 231 -22.22 -3.90 -3.45
CA ALA A 231 -22.01 -2.59 -2.84
C ALA A 231 -21.09 -2.64 -1.60
N ALA A 232 -21.22 -3.67 -0.76
CA ALA A 232 -20.31 -3.84 0.39
C ALA A 232 -18.92 -4.27 -0.03
N TRP A 233 -18.79 -5.14 -1.04
CA TRP A 233 -17.48 -5.53 -1.55
C TRP A 233 -16.74 -4.37 -2.23
N LYS A 234 -17.46 -3.55 -3.00
CA LYS A 234 -16.93 -2.34 -3.60
C LYS A 234 -16.47 -1.34 -2.55
N ALA A 235 -17.22 -1.19 -1.45
CA ALA A 235 -16.80 -0.36 -0.34
C ALA A 235 -15.44 -0.78 0.25
N MET A 236 -15.00 -2.04 0.10
CA MET A 236 -13.74 -2.58 0.64
C MET A 236 -12.53 -2.44 -0.29
N GLU A 237 -12.74 -2.02 -1.54
CA GLU A 237 -11.71 -1.77 -2.56
C GLU A 237 -10.81 -0.57 -2.18
N PRO A 238 -9.64 -0.37 -2.80
CA PRO A 238 -8.75 0.74 -2.46
C PRO A 238 -9.44 2.10 -2.59
N LEU A 239 -9.24 2.97 -1.60
CA LEU A 239 -9.82 4.32 -1.51
C LEU A 239 -8.79 5.43 -1.71
N TYR A 240 -7.54 5.22 -1.26
CA TYR A 240 -6.56 6.29 -1.15
C TYR A 240 -5.49 6.28 -2.24
N GLY A 241 -5.25 5.15 -2.89
CA GLY A 241 -4.13 5.00 -3.82
C GLY A 241 -2.77 5.08 -3.12
N SER A 242 -2.68 4.66 -1.85
CA SER A 242 -1.46 4.82 -1.05
C SER A 242 -1.35 3.76 0.05
N SER A 243 -0.33 3.85 0.91
CA SER A 243 -0.19 2.98 2.09
C SER A 243 -1.39 3.01 3.02
N ARG A 244 -2.22 4.07 2.97
CA ARG A 244 -3.45 4.19 3.77
C ARG A 244 -4.48 3.11 3.47
N ASP A 245 -4.43 2.51 2.29
CA ASP A 245 -5.33 1.40 1.91
C ASP A 245 -5.12 0.12 2.74
N ASN A 246 -4.03 0.06 3.50
CA ASN A 246 -3.73 -1.01 4.44
C ASN A 246 -4.05 -0.68 5.91
N PHE A 247 -4.54 0.52 6.23
CA PHE A 247 -4.85 0.90 7.61
C PHE A 247 -6.21 0.33 8.07
N GLY A 248 -7.17 0.18 7.15
CA GLY A 248 -8.45 -0.43 7.44
C GLY A 248 -8.38 -1.94 7.53
N ALA A 249 -9.19 -2.55 8.40
CA ALA A 249 -9.28 -4.00 8.49
C ALA A 249 -9.90 -4.61 7.22
N TYR A 250 -9.55 -5.85 6.92
CA TYR A 250 -10.29 -6.66 5.96
C TYR A 250 -11.60 -7.17 6.59
N PRO A 251 -12.67 -7.41 5.79
CA PRO A 251 -13.87 -8.07 6.30
C PRO A 251 -13.54 -9.41 6.94
N SER A 252 -14.24 -9.75 8.03
CA SER A 252 -14.10 -11.04 8.71
C SER A 252 -14.89 -12.13 7.99
N CYS A 253 -14.50 -12.42 6.75
CA CYS A 253 -15.03 -13.49 5.92
C CYS A 253 -14.10 -14.71 5.87
N PRO A 254 -14.64 -15.93 5.70
CA PRO A 254 -13.82 -17.10 5.43
C PRO A 254 -13.00 -16.93 4.15
N ASP A 255 -11.73 -17.33 4.19
CA ASP A 255 -10.82 -17.29 3.03
C ASP A 255 -10.24 -18.68 2.66
N ASP A 256 -10.64 -19.73 3.39
CA ASP A 256 -10.16 -21.11 3.27
C ASP A 256 -10.42 -21.75 1.90
N ASN A 257 -11.46 -21.29 1.21
CA ASN A 257 -11.83 -21.76 -0.13
C ASN A 257 -11.61 -20.70 -1.22
N ALA A 258 -10.68 -19.76 -1.01
CA ALA A 258 -10.33 -18.76 -2.00
C ALA A 258 -9.77 -19.41 -3.28
N LEU A 259 -10.45 -19.22 -4.40
CA LEU A 259 -10.00 -19.71 -5.71
C LEU A 259 -8.66 -19.07 -6.10
N LEU A 260 -8.50 -17.76 -5.87
CA LEU A 260 -7.26 -17.02 -6.15
C LEU A 260 -6.11 -17.33 -5.17
N ALA A 261 -6.34 -18.18 -4.16
CA ALA A 261 -5.28 -18.73 -3.32
C ALA A 261 -5.24 -20.27 -3.40
N SER A 262 -5.97 -20.88 -4.35
CA SER A 262 -6.02 -22.33 -4.49
C SER A 262 -4.72 -22.86 -5.11
N PRO A 263 -4.39 -24.14 -4.87
CA PRO A 263 -3.28 -24.80 -5.56
C PRO A 263 -3.38 -24.72 -7.08
N ASP A 264 -4.59 -24.65 -7.63
CA ASP A 264 -4.82 -24.55 -9.07
C ASP A 264 -4.40 -23.17 -9.63
N TRP A 265 -4.51 -22.10 -8.83
CA TRP A 265 -4.06 -20.76 -9.23
C TRP A 265 -2.56 -20.57 -9.11
N LYS A 266 -1.90 -21.34 -8.24
CA LYS A 266 -0.46 -21.17 -7.94
C LYS A 266 0.42 -21.18 -9.20
N ALA A 267 0.08 -21.99 -10.20
CA ALA A 267 0.83 -22.05 -11.45
C ALA A 267 0.76 -20.73 -12.25
N VAL A 268 -0.34 -19.98 -12.12
CA VAL A 268 -0.48 -18.64 -12.69
C VAL A 268 0.38 -17.66 -11.89
N ASP A 269 0.27 -17.65 -10.56
CA ASP A 269 1.05 -16.76 -9.70
C ASP A 269 2.57 -16.93 -9.90
N ASP A 270 3.05 -18.18 -9.98
CA ASP A 270 4.48 -18.48 -10.16
C ASP A 270 5.01 -17.94 -11.51
N LEU A 271 4.17 -17.81 -12.55
CA LEU A 271 4.56 -17.22 -13.83
C LEU A 271 4.72 -15.70 -13.76
N PHE A 272 3.96 -15.02 -12.88
CA PHE A 272 3.99 -13.57 -12.70
C PHE A 272 4.93 -13.11 -11.59
N ALA A 273 5.27 -13.98 -10.63
CA ALA A 273 6.00 -13.62 -9.41
C ALA A 273 7.27 -12.76 -9.66
N PRO A 274 8.17 -13.10 -10.61
CA PRO A 274 9.37 -12.28 -10.85
C PRO A 274 9.04 -10.86 -11.35
N MET A 275 8.01 -10.73 -12.18
CA MET A 275 7.56 -9.43 -12.70
C MET A 275 6.84 -8.62 -11.61
N LEU A 276 6.00 -9.28 -10.79
CA LEU A 276 5.29 -8.63 -9.68
C LEU A 276 6.24 -8.09 -8.62
N GLU A 277 7.27 -8.86 -8.27
CA GLU A 277 8.31 -8.42 -7.34
C GLU A 277 9.03 -7.18 -7.86
N ALA A 278 9.47 -7.21 -9.12
CA ALA A 278 10.13 -6.08 -9.76
C ALA A 278 9.21 -4.84 -9.90
N ALA A 279 7.95 -5.03 -10.29
CA ALA A 279 6.95 -3.98 -10.36
C ALA A 279 6.76 -3.33 -8.98
N SER A 280 6.54 -4.14 -7.95
CA SER A 280 6.33 -3.69 -6.58
C SER A 280 7.45 -2.83 -6.01
N ASN A 281 8.69 -3.19 -6.32
CA ASN A 281 9.87 -2.43 -5.88
C ASN A 281 9.93 -1.03 -6.52
N ARG A 282 9.31 -0.84 -7.70
CA ARG A 282 9.29 0.45 -8.43
C ARG A 282 8.07 1.34 -8.14
N THR A 283 7.03 0.81 -7.51
CA THR A 283 5.68 1.44 -7.46
C THR A 283 5.48 2.43 -6.28
N GLY A 284 6.49 2.62 -5.42
CA GLY A 284 6.34 3.48 -4.23
C GLY A 284 5.18 3.04 -3.32
N THR A 285 4.40 3.99 -2.77
CA THR A 285 3.25 3.68 -1.89
C THR A 285 1.98 3.26 -2.63
N ILE A 286 1.89 3.46 -3.94
CA ILE A 286 0.70 3.11 -4.73
C ILE A 286 0.46 1.59 -4.74
N ARG A 287 1.51 0.78 -4.59
CA ARG A 287 1.43 -0.69 -4.56
C ARG A 287 0.48 -1.22 -3.49
N PHE A 288 0.31 -0.49 -2.39
CA PHE A 288 -0.55 -0.90 -1.29
C PHE A 288 -2.02 -0.89 -1.71
N ALA A 289 -2.43 -0.01 -2.63
CA ALA A 289 -3.74 -0.06 -3.24
C ALA A 289 -3.91 -1.31 -4.10
N ALA A 290 -2.94 -1.65 -4.96
CA ALA A 290 -3.00 -2.87 -5.76
C ALA A 290 -3.10 -4.13 -4.88
N TYR A 291 -2.30 -4.20 -3.81
CA TYR A 291 -2.36 -5.32 -2.87
C TYR A 291 -3.66 -5.39 -2.09
N ARG A 292 -4.23 -4.24 -1.71
CA ARG A 292 -5.55 -4.18 -1.10
C ARG A 292 -6.60 -4.76 -2.06
N GLN A 293 -6.59 -4.35 -3.33
CA GLN A 293 -7.50 -4.90 -4.34
C GLN A 293 -7.35 -6.43 -4.48
N MET A 294 -6.11 -6.92 -4.63
CA MET A 294 -5.83 -8.35 -4.74
C MET A 294 -6.30 -9.15 -3.52
N GLY A 295 -6.12 -8.59 -2.31
CA GLY A 295 -6.61 -9.21 -1.07
C GLY A 295 -8.15 -9.28 -1.01
N ILE A 296 -8.82 -8.22 -1.46
CA ILE A 296 -10.29 -8.18 -1.57
C ILE A 296 -10.77 -9.19 -2.61
N ASP A 297 -10.15 -9.26 -3.78
CA ASP A 297 -10.53 -10.22 -4.83
C ASP A 297 -10.30 -11.67 -4.37
N ARG A 298 -9.21 -11.94 -3.64
CA ARG A 298 -8.99 -13.25 -3.01
C ARG A 298 -10.16 -13.63 -2.10
N MET A 299 -10.56 -12.78 -1.17
CA MET A 299 -11.68 -13.08 -0.26
C MET A 299 -13.03 -13.15 -0.98
N LYS A 300 -13.30 -12.25 -1.94
CA LYS A 300 -14.50 -12.30 -2.79
C LYS A 300 -14.61 -13.66 -3.48
N SER A 301 -13.49 -14.21 -3.96
CA SER A 301 -13.45 -15.53 -4.60
C SER A 301 -13.74 -16.69 -3.64
N ALA A 302 -13.46 -16.51 -2.34
CA ALA A 302 -13.80 -17.50 -1.30
C ALA A 302 -15.27 -17.44 -0.92
N VAL A 303 -15.85 -16.24 -0.85
CA VAL A 303 -17.22 -16.01 -0.37
C VAL A 303 -18.24 -16.30 -1.48
N ASP A 304 -18.12 -15.61 -2.62
CA ASP A 304 -19.04 -15.79 -3.75
C ASP A 304 -18.39 -15.41 -5.10
N PRO A 305 -17.88 -16.40 -5.87
CA PRO A 305 -17.36 -16.21 -7.23
C PRO A 305 -18.30 -15.52 -8.21
N ARG A 306 -19.62 -15.47 -7.94
CA ARG A 306 -20.59 -14.81 -8.84
C ARG A 306 -20.45 -13.29 -8.82
N LEU A 307 -19.83 -12.73 -7.75
CA LEU A 307 -19.59 -11.29 -7.62
C LEU A 307 -18.70 -10.72 -8.71
N PHE A 308 -17.95 -11.55 -9.44
CA PHE A 308 -17.08 -11.12 -10.52
C PHE A 308 -17.79 -11.05 -11.87
N VAL A 309 -18.93 -11.73 -12.04
CA VAL A 309 -19.55 -11.94 -13.37
C VAL A 309 -20.01 -10.63 -14.03
N ALA A 310 -20.40 -9.63 -13.24
CA ALA A 310 -20.90 -8.36 -13.77
C ALA A 310 -19.78 -7.46 -14.33
N ASP A 311 -18.62 -7.46 -13.68
CA ASP A 311 -17.59 -6.43 -13.89
C ASP A 311 -16.25 -6.99 -14.40
N ALA A 312 -16.07 -8.32 -14.43
CA ALA A 312 -14.82 -8.91 -14.83
C ALA A 312 -14.48 -8.63 -16.31
N PRO A 313 -13.19 -8.40 -16.63
CA PRO A 313 -12.75 -8.25 -18.00
C PRO A 313 -12.94 -9.56 -18.79
N GLU A 314 -12.90 -9.47 -20.12
CA GLU A 314 -12.98 -10.67 -20.96
C GLU A 314 -11.70 -11.50 -20.85
N LEU A 315 -11.81 -12.68 -20.22
CA LEU A 315 -10.66 -13.57 -19.97
C LEU A 315 -9.89 -13.90 -21.25
N ALA A 316 -10.59 -14.20 -22.35
CA ALA A 316 -9.96 -14.64 -23.59
C ALA A 316 -9.04 -13.56 -24.19
N THR A 317 -9.52 -12.30 -24.21
CA THR A 317 -8.73 -11.15 -24.65
C THR A 317 -7.55 -10.91 -23.71
N LEU A 318 -7.79 -10.89 -22.40
CA LEU A 318 -6.72 -10.66 -21.41
C LEU A 318 -5.61 -11.72 -21.49
N VAL A 319 -5.97 -13.00 -21.60
CA VAL A 319 -5.01 -14.10 -21.77
C VAL A 319 -4.26 -13.99 -23.08
N LYS A 320 -4.95 -13.64 -24.18
CA LYS A 320 -4.32 -13.48 -25.50
C LYS A 320 -3.25 -12.39 -25.47
N ASP A 321 -3.59 -11.21 -24.94
CA ASP A 321 -2.71 -10.05 -24.92
C ASP A 321 -1.51 -10.30 -23.99
N THR A 322 -1.78 -10.85 -22.80
CA THR A 322 -0.73 -11.18 -21.83
C THR A 322 0.20 -12.27 -22.35
N ALA A 323 -0.33 -13.33 -22.97
CA ALA A 323 0.49 -14.39 -23.57
C ALA A 323 1.25 -13.92 -24.82
N GLY A 324 0.96 -12.74 -25.34
CA GLY A 324 1.68 -12.09 -26.44
C GLY A 324 2.93 -11.30 -26.00
N TRP A 325 3.17 -11.17 -24.69
CA TRP A 325 4.40 -10.54 -24.20
C TRP A 325 5.63 -11.28 -24.71
N SER A 326 6.68 -10.54 -25.08
CA SER A 326 7.81 -11.13 -25.82
C SER A 326 9.19 -10.79 -25.25
N ASN A 327 9.27 -9.96 -24.20
CA ASN A 327 10.55 -9.50 -23.70
C ASN A 327 11.37 -10.65 -23.08
N PRO A 328 12.57 -10.94 -23.60
CA PRO A 328 13.38 -12.09 -23.16
C PRO A 328 13.97 -11.94 -21.75
N ARG A 329 13.79 -10.79 -21.07
CA ARG A 329 14.08 -10.62 -19.64
C ARG A 329 13.08 -11.39 -18.78
N TRP A 330 11.80 -11.26 -19.11
CA TRP A 330 10.69 -11.74 -18.29
C TRP A 330 10.04 -12.99 -18.87
N ILE A 331 10.05 -13.10 -20.20
CA ILE A 331 9.30 -14.07 -20.96
C ILE A 331 10.26 -15.10 -21.55
N ALA A 332 10.37 -16.24 -20.86
CA ALA A 332 11.11 -17.39 -21.38
C ALA A 332 10.37 -18.05 -22.56
N PRO A 333 11.06 -18.79 -23.45
CA PRO A 333 10.40 -19.56 -24.51
C PRO A 333 9.25 -20.43 -23.96
N GLY A 334 8.09 -20.39 -24.62
CA GLY A 334 6.89 -21.12 -24.20
C GLY A 334 6.16 -20.55 -22.97
N TRP A 335 6.55 -19.38 -22.45
CA TRP A 335 5.86 -18.74 -21.31
C TRP A 335 4.38 -18.47 -21.61
N GLY A 336 4.04 -17.93 -22.78
CA GLY A 336 2.65 -17.66 -23.16
C GLY A 336 1.78 -18.93 -23.22
N ASP A 337 2.34 -20.06 -23.69
CA ASP A 337 1.63 -21.35 -23.69
C ASP A 337 1.44 -21.90 -22.28
N ARG A 338 2.45 -21.74 -21.42
CA ARG A 338 2.33 -22.09 -20.00
C ARG A 338 1.26 -21.26 -19.30
N LEU A 339 1.17 -19.96 -19.59
CA LEU A 339 0.10 -19.10 -19.07
C LEU A 339 -1.27 -19.59 -19.50
N ARG A 340 -1.49 -19.78 -20.81
CA ARG A 340 -2.79 -20.28 -21.34
C ARG A 340 -3.18 -21.60 -20.67
N LYS A 341 -2.23 -22.53 -20.54
CA LYS A 341 -2.46 -23.84 -19.92
C LYS A 341 -2.76 -23.73 -18.43
N ALA A 342 -2.05 -22.88 -17.69
CA ALA A 342 -2.26 -22.69 -16.26
C ALA A 342 -3.64 -22.08 -15.97
N VAL A 343 -4.03 -21.04 -16.72
CA VAL A 343 -5.36 -20.42 -16.59
C VAL A 343 -6.46 -21.41 -16.95
N ASP A 344 -6.37 -22.13 -18.08
CA ASP A 344 -7.40 -23.10 -18.46
C ASP A 344 -7.51 -24.26 -17.45
N ALA A 345 -6.38 -24.72 -16.90
CA ALA A 345 -6.38 -25.74 -15.86
C ALA A 345 -7.10 -25.26 -14.60
N ALA A 346 -6.83 -24.04 -14.13
CA ALA A 346 -7.49 -23.46 -12.96
C ALA A 346 -9.01 -23.34 -13.18
N VAL A 347 -9.43 -22.73 -14.29
CA VAL A 347 -10.86 -22.56 -14.59
C VAL A 347 -11.54 -23.93 -14.73
N THR A 348 -10.88 -24.93 -15.31
CA THR A 348 -11.40 -26.30 -15.44
C THR A 348 -11.55 -26.99 -14.09
N ALA A 349 -10.58 -26.81 -13.18
CA ALA A 349 -10.63 -27.36 -11.83
C ALA A 349 -11.73 -26.71 -10.98
N TRP A 350 -11.91 -25.39 -11.08
CA TRP A 350 -12.89 -24.65 -10.28
C TRP A 350 -14.34 -24.85 -10.74
N THR A 351 -14.56 -25.06 -12.04
CA THR A 351 -15.92 -25.20 -12.60
C THR A 351 -16.80 -26.22 -11.85
N PRO A 352 -16.37 -27.48 -11.62
CA PRO A 352 -17.17 -28.43 -10.83
C PRO A 352 -17.27 -28.06 -9.35
N GLN A 353 -16.26 -27.41 -8.77
CA GLN A 353 -16.27 -26.96 -7.37
C GLN A 353 -17.35 -25.89 -7.15
N ILE A 354 -17.39 -24.88 -8.03
CA ILE A 354 -18.41 -23.82 -8.02
C ILE A 354 -19.80 -24.42 -8.28
N ALA A 355 -19.94 -25.28 -9.28
CA ALA A 355 -21.22 -25.91 -9.61
C ALA A 355 -21.81 -26.66 -8.41
N ALA A 356 -20.98 -27.46 -7.71
CA ALA A 356 -21.40 -28.19 -6.52
C ALA A 356 -21.73 -27.28 -5.35
N ARG A 357 -20.87 -26.29 -5.06
CA ARG A 357 -21.02 -25.40 -3.90
C ARG A 357 -22.26 -24.51 -3.98
N TYR A 358 -22.60 -24.01 -5.17
CA TYR A 358 -23.68 -23.04 -5.35
C TYR A 358 -24.90 -23.61 -6.10
N GLY A 359 -24.93 -24.93 -6.37
CA GLY A 359 -26.04 -25.57 -7.08
C GLY A 359 -26.24 -25.04 -8.49
N MET A 360 -25.16 -24.63 -9.17
CA MET A 360 -25.21 -23.95 -10.46
C MET A 360 -25.13 -24.93 -11.63
N ALA A 361 -25.72 -24.56 -12.77
CA ALA A 361 -25.50 -25.28 -14.01
C ALA A 361 -24.03 -25.15 -14.45
N LYS A 362 -23.43 -26.22 -15.00
CA LYS A 362 -22.02 -26.25 -15.39
C LYS A 362 -21.57 -25.06 -16.26
N PRO A 363 -22.35 -24.59 -17.27
CA PRO A 363 -21.97 -23.42 -18.05
C PRO A 363 -21.96 -22.12 -17.24
N GLU A 364 -22.86 -21.98 -16.26
CA GLU A 364 -22.92 -20.83 -15.37
C GLU A 364 -21.74 -20.82 -14.39
N ALA A 365 -21.42 -21.97 -13.82
CA ALA A 365 -20.24 -22.15 -12.97
C ALA A 365 -18.94 -21.89 -13.74
N ARG A 366 -18.86 -22.31 -15.01
CA ARG A 366 -17.71 -22.01 -15.89
C ARG A 366 -17.55 -20.50 -16.09
N ARG A 367 -18.64 -19.76 -16.35
CA ARG A 367 -18.60 -18.30 -16.48
C ARG A 367 -18.11 -17.61 -15.20
N ALA A 368 -18.55 -18.07 -14.03
CA ALA A 368 -18.06 -17.55 -12.76
C ALA A 368 -16.57 -17.85 -12.55
N ALA A 369 -16.11 -19.06 -12.87
CA ALA A 369 -14.68 -19.42 -12.82
C ALA A 369 -13.83 -18.54 -13.75
N GLU A 370 -14.32 -18.28 -14.97
CA GLU A 370 -13.65 -17.42 -15.95
C GLU A 370 -13.58 -15.97 -15.49
N ALA A 371 -14.66 -15.44 -14.89
CA ALA A 371 -14.69 -14.10 -14.32
C ALA A 371 -13.69 -13.93 -13.16
N VAL A 372 -13.58 -14.92 -12.27
CA VAL A 372 -12.58 -14.92 -11.19
C VAL A 372 -11.16 -14.94 -11.76
N ALA A 373 -10.88 -15.84 -12.72
CA ALA A 373 -9.57 -15.91 -13.36
C ALA A 373 -9.23 -14.61 -14.08
N ALA A 374 -10.21 -13.96 -14.73
CA ALA A 374 -10.01 -12.71 -15.42
C ALA A 374 -9.64 -11.58 -14.45
N GLN A 375 -10.34 -11.49 -13.32
CA GLN A 375 -10.04 -10.49 -12.30
C GLN A 375 -8.67 -10.73 -11.65
N GLY A 376 -8.35 -11.96 -11.26
CA GLY A 376 -7.05 -12.31 -10.69
C GLY A 376 -5.89 -12.00 -11.64
N LEU A 377 -6.05 -12.33 -12.92
CA LEU A 377 -5.07 -12.00 -13.95
C LEU A 377 -4.96 -10.49 -14.16
N SER A 378 -6.09 -9.77 -14.19
CA SER A 378 -6.15 -8.32 -14.39
C SER A 378 -5.39 -7.56 -13.31
N GLY A 379 -5.55 -7.94 -12.04
CA GLY A 379 -4.82 -7.33 -10.92
C GLY A 379 -3.30 -7.48 -11.08
N SER A 380 -2.83 -8.68 -11.39
CA SER A 380 -1.40 -8.94 -11.60
C SER A 380 -0.85 -8.22 -12.83
N VAL A 381 -1.58 -8.28 -13.94
CA VAL A 381 -1.21 -7.63 -15.20
C VAL A 381 -1.14 -6.12 -15.03
N GLY A 382 -2.15 -5.50 -14.43
CA GLY A 382 -2.19 -4.05 -14.21
C GLY A 382 -1.01 -3.57 -13.39
N LEU A 383 -0.74 -4.18 -12.23
CA LEU A 383 0.42 -3.80 -11.40
C LEU A 383 1.74 -3.89 -12.19
N ILE A 384 1.89 -4.93 -13.01
CA ILE A 384 3.07 -5.11 -13.85
C ILE A 384 3.14 -4.03 -14.94
N THR A 385 2.09 -3.85 -15.75
CA THR A 385 2.14 -2.96 -16.91
C THR A 385 2.20 -1.49 -16.54
N ASP A 386 1.66 -1.12 -15.38
CA ASP A 386 1.69 0.26 -14.89
C ASP A 386 3.09 0.65 -14.36
N ASN A 387 3.93 -0.33 -14.01
CA ASN A 387 5.21 -0.09 -13.31
C ASN A 387 6.44 -0.71 -13.98
N LEU A 388 6.22 -1.56 -14.98
CA LEU A 388 7.24 -2.12 -15.84
C LEU A 388 6.89 -1.79 -17.28
N GLU A 389 7.82 -1.15 -18.00
CA GLU A 389 7.73 -1.08 -19.46
C GLU A 389 8.06 -2.46 -20.05
N LEU A 390 7.17 -3.44 -19.90
CA LEU A 390 7.46 -4.86 -20.13
C LEU A 390 8.12 -5.17 -21.47
N GLN A 391 7.83 -4.43 -22.55
CA GLN A 391 8.44 -4.67 -23.86
C GLN A 391 9.79 -3.96 -24.06
N LYS A 392 10.13 -2.98 -23.22
CA LYS A 392 11.36 -2.19 -23.27
C LYS A 392 12.31 -2.45 -22.10
N ASP A 393 11.82 -3.03 -21.01
CA ASP A 393 12.60 -3.31 -19.79
C ASP A 393 13.66 -4.36 -20.08
N THR A 394 14.86 -3.90 -20.36
CA THR A 394 15.90 -4.69 -20.98
C THR A 394 16.51 -5.65 -19.96
N ARG A 395 16.67 -6.91 -20.38
CA ARG A 395 17.49 -7.92 -19.69
C ARG A 395 18.87 -7.31 -19.42
N LEU A 396 19.51 -7.60 -18.28
CA LEU A 396 20.93 -7.26 -18.16
C LEU A 396 21.65 -7.88 -19.35
N PRO A 397 22.36 -7.10 -20.17
CA PRO A 397 22.98 -7.65 -21.35
C PRO A 397 23.96 -8.76 -20.97
N ASP A 398 23.99 -9.86 -21.72
CA ASP A 398 24.85 -11.01 -21.41
C ASP A 398 26.35 -10.63 -21.37
N TRP A 399 26.74 -9.55 -22.05
CA TRP A 399 28.10 -9.04 -22.02
C TRP A 399 28.50 -8.46 -20.65
N LEU A 400 27.54 -8.04 -19.82
CA LEU A 400 27.76 -7.48 -18.49
C LEU A 400 27.97 -8.56 -17.43
N ARG A 401 27.41 -9.75 -17.62
CA ARG A 401 27.53 -10.86 -16.66
C ARG A 401 28.90 -11.51 -16.69
N GLY A 402 29.40 -11.97 -15.54
CA GLY A 402 30.63 -12.76 -15.43
C GLY A 402 31.60 -12.23 -14.39
N ASN A 403 32.83 -12.75 -14.45
CA ASN A 403 33.90 -12.40 -13.52
C ASN A 403 34.76 -11.27 -14.08
N TRP A 404 35.05 -10.31 -13.22
CA TRP A 404 35.69 -9.06 -13.54
C TRP A 404 36.78 -8.76 -12.52
N SER A 405 37.80 -8.03 -12.95
CA SER A 405 38.88 -7.52 -12.09
C SER A 405 39.17 -6.07 -12.44
N TRP A 406 39.66 -5.29 -11.47
CA TRP A 406 40.10 -3.92 -11.73
C TRP A 406 41.39 -3.60 -10.99
N SER A 407 42.08 -2.58 -11.48
CA SER A 407 43.32 -2.06 -10.90
C SER A 407 43.45 -0.57 -11.23
N GLY A 408 43.90 0.24 -10.28
CA GLY A 408 44.16 1.67 -10.51
C GLY A 408 43.13 2.62 -9.90
N GLY A 409 42.29 2.15 -8.96
CA GLY A 409 41.41 2.99 -8.15
C GLY A 409 39.94 2.59 -8.16
N GLY A 410 39.25 3.05 -7.11
CA GLY A 410 37.82 2.93 -6.83
C GLY A 410 37.25 4.26 -6.34
N SER A 411 35.92 4.36 -6.24
CA SER A 411 35.22 5.53 -5.69
C SER A 411 34.37 5.08 -4.51
N GLU A 412 34.29 5.89 -3.44
CA GLU A 412 33.51 5.57 -2.23
C GLU A 412 32.02 5.37 -2.53
N ASP A 413 31.52 6.00 -3.60
CA ASP A 413 30.15 5.89 -4.08
C ASP A 413 29.87 4.64 -4.95
N THR A 414 30.79 3.68 -4.99
CA THR A 414 30.67 2.46 -5.81
C THR A 414 30.95 1.22 -4.98
N PRO A 415 30.41 0.05 -5.35
CA PRO A 415 30.85 -1.24 -4.79
C PRO A 415 32.34 -1.53 -5.04
N PHE A 416 33.00 -0.85 -5.98
CA PHE A 416 34.39 -1.09 -6.39
C PHE A 416 35.38 -0.13 -5.71
N THR A 417 35.28 0.06 -4.39
CA THR A 417 36.00 1.10 -3.63
C THR A 417 37.53 0.92 -3.55
N GLY A 418 38.01 -0.32 -3.62
CA GLY A 418 39.43 -0.66 -3.44
C GLY A 418 40.35 -0.23 -4.61
N PRO A 419 41.67 -0.09 -4.37
CA PRO A 419 42.64 0.27 -5.42
C PRO A 419 42.78 -0.82 -6.50
N ALA A 420 42.41 -2.06 -6.17
CA ALA A 420 42.24 -3.18 -7.07
C ALA A 420 41.26 -4.18 -6.43
N GLY A 421 40.67 -5.06 -7.22
CA GLY A 421 39.79 -6.10 -6.70
C GLY A 421 39.19 -6.98 -7.77
N LYS A 422 38.30 -7.87 -7.33
CA LYS A 422 37.54 -8.79 -8.17
C LYS A 422 36.07 -8.66 -7.90
N ALA A 423 35.27 -8.77 -8.96
CA ALA A 423 33.84 -8.75 -8.88
C ALA A 423 33.22 -9.82 -9.75
N ARG A 424 32.03 -10.28 -9.37
CA ARG A 424 31.17 -11.13 -10.17
C ARG A 424 29.83 -10.44 -10.32
N ILE A 425 29.42 -10.20 -11.56
CA ILE A 425 28.12 -9.62 -11.87
C ILE A 425 27.24 -10.75 -12.40
N ASP A 426 26.17 -11.04 -11.68
CA ASP A 426 25.16 -12.05 -12.03
C ASP A 426 23.87 -11.38 -12.49
N GLU A 427 22.82 -12.18 -12.69
CA GLU A 427 21.48 -11.72 -13.08
C GLU A 427 20.79 -10.82 -12.03
N THR A 428 21.17 -10.95 -10.76
CA THR A 428 20.49 -10.26 -9.66
C THR A 428 21.43 -9.61 -8.64
N SER A 429 22.74 -9.83 -8.76
CA SER A 429 23.70 -9.36 -7.75
C SER A 429 25.02 -8.91 -8.35
N ILE A 430 25.65 -7.96 -7.66
CA ILE A 430 27.06 -7.60 -7.84
C ILE A 430 27.78 -8.08 -6.58
N CYS A 431 28.67 -9.05 -6.75
CA CYS A 431 29.53 -9.54 -5.70
C CYS A 431 30.92 -8.92 -5.84
N VAL A 432 31.42 -8.25 -4.80
CA VAL A 432 32.78 -7.72 -4.74
C VAL A 432 33.53 -8.44 -3.62
N GLY A 433 34.59 -9.18 -3.99
CA GLY A 433 35.21 -10.13 -3.07
C GLY A 433 34.19 -11.18 -2.59
N SER A 434 33.96 -11.24 -1.27
CA SER A 434 32.96 -12.12 -0.64
C SER A 434 31.60 -11.46 -0.38
N GLU A 435 31.49 -10.14 -0.59
CA GLU A 435 30.26 -9.39 -0.31
C GLU A 435 29.39 -9.31 -1.55
N CYS A 436 28.09 -9.59 -1.43
CA CYS A 436 27.14 -9.52 -2.54
C CYS A 436 25.99 -8.59 -2.20
N GLY A 437 25.69 -7.67 -3.10
CA GLY A 437 24.53 -6.78 -3.03
C GLY A 437 23.61 -6.97 -4.23
N GLY A 438 22.30 -6.88 -4.00
CA GLY A 438 21.33 -6.73 -5.08
C GLY A 438 21.48 -5.39 -5.79
N TYR A 439 20.90 -5.26 -6.97
CA TYR A 439 20.82 -4.00 -7.70
C TYR A 439 19.51 -3.90 -8.48
N ASP A 440 19.10 -2.67 -8.77
CA ASP A 440 18.07 -2.37 -9.75
C ASP A 440 18.70 -1.86 -11.05
N VAL A 441 18.05 -2.11 -12.19
CA VAL A 441 18.41 -1.46 -13.46
C VAL A 441 17.68 -0.12 -13.50
N ALA A 442 18.42 0.97 -13.34
CA ALA A 442 17.90 2.34 -13.32
C ALA A 442 17.70 2.92 -14.74
N GLY A 443 18.33 2.35 -15.76
CA GLY A 443 18.15 2.74 -17.17
C GLY A 443 19.03 1.93 -18.12
N GLN A 444 18.71 1.86 -19.41
CA GLN A 444 19.57 1.27 -20.44
C GLN A 444 19.50 2.05 -21.75
N GLY A 445 20.57 1.96 -22.54
CA GLY A 445 20.68 2.63 -23.82
C GLY A 445 20.54 4.14 -23.68
N GLU A 446 19.54 4.73 -24.34
CA GLU A 446 19.31 6.19 -24.29
C GLU A 446 18.88 6.69 -22.91
N ASP A 447 18.35 5.81 -22.05
CA ASP A 447 17.94 6.12 -20.67
C ASP A 447 19.06 5.91 -19.64
N ALA A 448 20.24 5.42 -20.06
CA ALA A 448 21.42 5.32 -19.20
C ALA A 448 22.33 6.54 -19.44
N PRO A 449 22.44 7.47 -18.47
CA PRO A 449 23.23 8.68 -18.66
C PRO A 449 24.71 8.34 -18.81
N PHE A 450 25.26 8.61 -19.99
CA PHE A 450 26.66 8.39 -20.32
C PHE A 450 27.24 9.65 -20.96
N ASP A 451 28.16 10.32 -20.26
CA ASP A 451 28.98 11.38 -20.85
C ASP A 451 30.25 10.77 -21.47
N PRO A 452 30.44 10.83 -22.80
CA PRO A 452 31.65 10.32 -23.45
C PRO A 452 32.96 10.93 -22.91
N LYS A 453 32.91 12.09 -22.24
CA LYS A 453 34.09 12.72 -21.61
C LYS A 453 34.60 11.95 -20.41
N GLU A 454 33.79 11.09 -19.80
CA GLU A 454 34.18 10.26 -18.67
C GLU A 454 35.03 9.04 -19.10
N VAL A 455 35.16 8.78 -20.41
CA VAL A 455 36.00 7.71 -20.93
C VAL A 455 37.48 8.09 -20.81
N PRO A 456 38.32 7.30 -20.11
CA PRO A 456 39.75 7.55 -20.05
C PRO A 456 40.40 7.56 -21.45
N LYS A 457 41.41 8.41 -21.66
CA LYS A 457 42.03 8.64 -22.99
C LYS A 457 42.55 7.36 -23.67
N ASP A 458 42.99 6.38 -22.88
CA ASP A 458 43.56 5.11 -23.37
C ASP A 458 42.51 3.99 -23.51
N VAL A 459 41.24 4.30 -23.27
CA VAL A 459 40.13 3.36 -23.28
C VAL A 459 39.22 3.66 -24.48
N LYS A 460 38.85 2.62 -25.23
CA LYS A 460 37.95 2.75 -26.38
C LYS A 460 36.60 2.13 -26.08
N PRO A 461 35.48 2.88 -26.17
CA PRO A 461 34.14 2.30 -26.06
C PRO A 461 33.87 1.30 -27.20
N ALA A 462 32.99 0.33 -26.95
CA ALA A 462 32.50 -0.56 -28.01
C ALA A 462 31.68 0.22 -29.06
N PRO A 463 31.50 -0.33 -30.28
CA PRO A 463 30.58 0.26 -31.26
C PRO A 463 29.19 0.43 -30.63
N ASN A 464 28.57 1.61 -30.77
CA ASN A 464 27.27 1.94 -30.16
C ASN A 464 27.24 1.82 -28.63
N ALA A 465 28.36 2.04 -27.93
CA ALA A 465 28.44 1.88 -26.47
C ALA A 465 27.39 2.69 -25.68
N ALA A 466 27.06 3.92 -26.11
CA ALA A 466 26.01 4.73 -25.48
C ALA A 466 24.64 4.03 -25.53
N ARG A 467 24.27 3.45 -26.68
CA ARG A 467 23.04 2.67 -26.84
C ARG A 467 23.06 1.32 -26.14
N GLN A 468 24.21 0.92 -25.61
CA GLN A 468 24.39 -0.28 -24.82
C GLN A 468 24.71 0.03 -23.35
N ALA A 469 24.70 1.30 -22.94
CA ALA A 469 24.99 1.64 -21.55
C ALA A 469 23.89 1.08 -20.64
N VAL A 470 24.25 0.70 -19.42
CA VAL A 470 23.32 0.17 -18.41
C VAL A 470 23.55 0.92 -17.12
N SER A 471 22.56 1.67 -16.65
CA SER A 471 22.58 2.27 -15.32
C SER A 471 22.07 1.25 -14.30
N LEU A 472 22.89 0.94 -13.29
CA LEU A 472 22.53 0.08 -12.16
C LEU A 472 22.48 0.91 -10.89
N ALA A 473 21.46 0.74 -10.07
CA ALA A 473 21.38 1.28 -8.71
C ALA A 473 21.65 0.14 -7.71
N PRO A 474 22.88 0.00 -7.19
CA PRO A 474 23.18 -1.00 -6.17
C PRO A 474 22.41 -0.67 -4.89
N VAL A 475 21.79 -1.68 -4.27
CA VAL A 475 21.01 -1.49 -3.03
C VAL A 475 21.86 -0.93 -1.88
N SER A 476 23.18 -1.17 -1.92
CA SER A 476 24.16 -0.69 -0.94
C SER A 476 24.76 0.69 -1.25
N ALA A 477 24.52 1.26 -2.44
CA ALA A 477 25.09 2.54 -2.86
C ALA A 477 23.98 3.60 -2.93
N GLY A 478 24.25 4.80 -2.39
CA GLY A 478 23.28 5.91 -2.38
C GLY A 478 23.01 6.56 -3.76
N GLY A 479 23.35 5.89 -4.87
CA GLY A 479 23.26 6.42 -6.23
C GLY A 479 23.35 5.33 -7.31
N SER A 480 23.13 5.74 -8.57
CA SER A 480 23.21 4.84 -9.74
C SER A 480 24.58 4.96 -10.44
N LEU A 481 25.02 3.84 -11.03
CA LEU A 481 26.28 3.67 -11.73
C LEU A 481 26.00 3.34 -13.19
N THR A 482 26.59 4.08 -14.12
CA THR A 482 26.46 3.75 -15.55
C THR A 482 27.58 2.82 -15.97
N ILE A 483 27.22 1.66 -16.52
CA ILE A 483 28.15 0.67 -17.03
C ILE A 483 28.11 0.67 -18.55
N VAL A 484 29.28 0.82 -19.17
CA VAL A 484 29.44 1.02 -20.60
C VAL A 484 30.37 -0.07 -21.16
N PRO A 485 29.99 -0.77 -22.24
CA PRO A 485 30.86 -1.77 -22.84
C PRO A 485 32.03 -1.12 -23.58
N LEU A 486 33.22 -1.71 -23.42
CA LEU A 486 34.45 -1.28 -24.07
C LEU A 486 34.85 -2.23 -25.22
N ALA A 487 35.61 -1.71 -26.16
CA ALA A 487 36.27 -2.51 -27.18
C ALA A 487 37.19 -3.55 -26.50
N GLY A 488 37.06 -4.82 -26.90
CA GLY A 488 37.77 -5.95 -26.26
C GLY A 488 36.98 -6.68 -25.18
N GLY A 489 35.74 -6.27 -24.88
CA GLY A 489 34.85 -7.00 -23.95
C GLY A 489 35.07 -6.68 -22.47
N ASN A 490 35.74 -5.57 -22.19
CA ASN A 490 35.87 -4.96 -20.86
C ASN A 490 34.71 -3.99 -20.59
N LEU A 491 34.59 -3.48 -19.37
CA LEU A 491 33.56 -2.52 -18.98
C LEU A 491 34.17 -1.24 -18.42
N LEU A 492 33.47 -0.13 -18.61
CA LEU A 492 33.71 1.12 -17.91
C LEU A 492 32.53 1.38 -16.98
N VAL A 493 32.79 1.55 -15.69
CA VAL A 493 31.83 2.01 -14.69
C VAL A 493 32.04 3.50 -14.51
N THR A 494 30.98 4.28 -14.68
CA THR A 494 31.00 5.74 -14.72
C THR A 494 29.79 6.34 -13.99
N GLY A 495 29.61 7.67 -14.04
CA GLY A 495 28.62 8.37 -13.20
C GLY A 495 29.08 8.55 -11.75
N THR A 496 30.39 8.48 -11.52
CA THR A 496 31.04 8.57 -10.21
C THR A 496 32.16 9.62 -10.27
N ALA A 497 32.72 10.01 -9.13
CA ALA A 497 33.85 10.95 -9.10
C ALA A 497 35.07 10.43 -9.88
N LYS A 498 35.24 9.11 -9.99
CA LYS A 498 36.33 8.45 -10.72
C LYS A 498 35.82 7.19 -11.47
N PRO A 499 35.89 7.18 -12.81
CA PRO A 499 35.51 6.01 -13.59
C PRO A 499 36.43 4.81 -13.32
N VAL A 500 35.84 3.61 -13.30
CA VAL A 500 36.55 2.35 -13.03
C VAL A 500 36.48 1.43 -14.25
N VAL A 501 37.62 0.91 -14.71
CA VAL A 501 37.66 -0.06 -15.81
C VAL A 501 37.67 -1.47 -15.24
N LEU A 502 36.62 -2.24 -15.55
CA LEU A 502 36.53 -3.65 -15.21
C LEU A 502 37.03 -4.50 -16.39
N LYS A 503 38.07 -5.30 -16.13
CA LYS A 503 38.64 -6.24 -17.08
C LYS A 503 38.05 -7.62 -16.88
N ARG A 504 37.67 -8.28 -17.97
CA ARG A 504 37.07 -9.62 -17.89
C ARG A 504 38.12 -10.64 -17.46
N GLU A 505 37.83 -11.47 -16.47
CA GLU A 505 38.76 -12.53 -16.08
C GLU A 505 38.82 -13.62 -17.14
N GLY A 506 40.04 -14.05 -17.49
CA GLY A 506 40.29 -15.12 -18.46
C GLY A 506 40.37 -14.70 -19.93
N LYS A 507 40.48 -13.40 -20.23
CA LYS A 507 40.72 -12.87 -21.58
C LYS A 507 41.89 -11.90 -21.63
#